data_AF-A0A060CES3-F1
#
_entry.id   AF-A0A060CES3-F1
#
_cell.length_a   1.000
_cell.length_b   1.000
_cell.length_c   1.000
_cell.angle_alpha   90.00
_cell.angle_beta   90.00
_cell.angle_gamma   90.00
#
_symmetry.space_group_name_H-M   'P 1'
#
loop_
_entity.id
_entity.type
_entity.pdbx_description
1 polymer ?
#
loop_
_entity_poly.entity_id
_entity_poly.type
_entity_poly.pdbx_seq_one_letter_code
_entity_poly.pdbx_strand_id
1 'polypeptide(L)'
;GWFDQVGEFHHTTSPVDSAAALDELLCAGASVNIYMFHGGTNFGLTNGANDKGLYRPITTSYDYDAPLDESGHPTAKYWAFREVIARHRRVPEEVPGPVPPRRPRRRVHLLRRPRRRRRCRLRLERPHDAPRRWTPSGSTGGMAWYRCACPPPSSLPRPPPPP
;
A
#
# COMPACT_ATOMS: atom_id res chain seq x y z
N GLY A 1 4.61 9.88 11.63
CA GLY A 1 4.45 8.49 11.16
C GLY A 1 5.17 8.31 9.83
N TRP A 2 5.05 7.12 9.23
CA TRP A 2 5.67 6.75 7.95
C TRP A 2 4.92 5.58 7.29
N PHE A 3 5.15 5.34 6.00
CA PHE A 3 4.52 4.23 5.27
C PHE A 3 5.32 2.92 5.42
N ASP A 4 4.63 1.79 5.23
CA ASP A 4 5.24 0.46 5.38
C ASP A 4 5.51 -0.24 4.05
N GLN A 5 6.48 -1.15 4.09
CA GLN A 5 6.85 -2.03 2.99
C GLN A 5 6.50 -3.47 3.35
N VAL A 6 6.17 -4.28 2.34
CA VAL A 6 5.84 -5.69 2.56
C VAL A 6 7.05 -6.41 3.16
N GLY A 7 6.88 -7.03 4.32
CA GLY A 7 7.91 -7.81 5.02
C GLY A 7 8.73 -7.02 6.04
N GLU A 8 8.53 -5.70 6.16
CA GLU A 8 9.15 -4.85 7.18
C GLU A 8 8.25 -4.70 8.41
N PHE A 9 8.78 -4.11 9.48
CA PHE A 9 7.99 -3.73 10.66
C PHE A 9 7.11 -2.50 10.38
N HIS A 10 6.06 -2.36 11.17
CA HIS A 10 5.15 -1.22 11.11
C HIS A 10 5.80 0.03 11.72
N HIS A 11 5.90 1.11 10.94
CA HIS A 11 6.52 2.35 11.38
C HIS A 11 5.57 3.16 12.25
N THR A 12 6.01 3.51 13.46
CA THR A 12 5.26 4.36 14.39
C THR A 12 6.14 5.46 14.98
N THR A 13 5.52 6.54 15.43
CA THR A 13 6.14 7.66 16.13
C THR A 13 5.36 8.00 17.40
N SER A 14 6.07 8.41 18.45
CA SER A 14 5.47 8.84 19.71
C SER A 14 4.46 9.98 19.48
N PRO A 15 3.21 9.86 19.98
CA PRO A 15 2.23 10.94 19.95
C PRO A 15 2.73 12.20 20.66
N VAL A 16 3.45 12.03 21.78
CA VAL A 16 4.00 13.12 22.59
C VAL A 16 5.06 13.89 21.82
N ASP A 17 6.05 13.18 21.27
CA ASP A 17 7.17 13.83 20.56
C ASP A 17 6.68 14.50 19.28
N SER A 18 5.73 13.86 18.58
CA SER A 18 5.11 14.43 17.38
C SER A 18 4.34 15.72 17.70
N ALA A 19 3.68 15.79 18.86
CA ALA A 19 2.92 16.96 19.29
C ALA A 19 3.86 18.09 19.76
N ALA A 20 4.96 17.76 20.45
CA ALA A 20 5.98 18.72 20.81
C ALA A 20 6.61 19.39 19.57
N ALA A 21 6.97 18.60 18.56
CA ALA A 21 7.49 19.13 17.29
C ALA A 21 6.47 20.03 16.57
N LEU A 22 5.18 19.71 16.63
CA LEU A 22 4.12 20.57 16.10
C LEU A 22 4.04 21.91 16.86
N ASP A 23 4.13 21.86 18.19
CA ASP A 23 4.09 23.04 19.06
C ASP A 23 5.26 23.99 18.77
N GLU A 24 6.47 23.44 18.60
CA GLU A 24 7.67 24.21 18.23
C GLU A 24 7.48 24.97 16.91
N LEU A 25 6.95 24.31 15.87
CA LEU A 25 6.71 24.93 14.57
C LEU A 25 5.67 26.06 14.66
N LEU A 26 4.59 25.85 15.41
CA LEU A 26 3.54 26.86 15.59
C LEU A 26 4.01 28.05 16.45
N CYS A 27 4.79 27.80 17.50
CA CYS A 27 5.45 28.83 18.31
C CYS A 27 6.37 29.72 17.46
N ALA A 28 7.04 29.15 16.46
CA ALA A 28 7.89 29.90 15.53
C ALA A 28 7.08 30.71 14.48
N GLY A 29 5.74 30.65 14.50
CA GLY A 29 4.88 31.31 13.53
C GLY A 29 4.85 30.62 12.16
N ALA A 30 5.35 29.37 12.06
CA ALA A 30 5.35 28.63 10.81
C ALA A 30 3.94 28.13 10.44
N SER A 31 3.70 28.01 9.14
CA SER A 31 2.55 27.26 8.62
C SER A 31 2.94 25.81 8.42
N VAL A 32 2.05 24.88 8.80
CA VAL A 32 2.33 23.44 8.80
C VAL A 32 1.30 22.68 7.98
N ASN A 33 1.76 21.64 7.28
CA ASN A 33 0.91 20.63 6.66
C ASN A 33 1.27 19.26 7.26
N ILE A 34 0.27 18.57 7.84
CA ILE A 34 0.48 17.30 8.54
C ILE A 34 0.36 16.17 7.52
N TYR A 35 1.49 15.60 7.12
CA TYR A 35 1.54 14.49 6.18
C TYR A 35 1.80 13.14 6.90
N MET A 36 0.87 12.20 6.95
CA MET A 36 -0.56 12.28 6.59
C MET A 36 -1.39 12.63 7.83
N PHE A 37 -2.44 13.44 7.67
CA PHE A 37 -3.46 13.61 8.72
C PHE A 37 -4.38 12.39 8.81
N HIS A 38 -4.75 11.86 7.64
CA HIS A 38 -5.42 10.57 7.45
C HIS A 38 -4.81 9.94 6.20
N GLY A 39 -4.22 8.75 6.33
CA GLY A 39 -3.55 8.12 5.21
C GLY A 39 -4.46 7.18 4.39
N GLY A 40 -5.29 6.37 5.04
CA GLY A 40 -6.30 5.52 4.39
C GLY A 40 -5.72 4.22 3.81
N THR A 41 -6.15 3.84 2.59
CA THR A 41 -5.86 2.53 2.00
C THR A 41 -5.50 2.63 0.52
N ASN A 42 -4.44 1.93 0.11
CA ASN A 42 -4.09 1.70 -1.30
C ASN A 42 -4.92 0.56 -1.89
N PHE A 43 -6.15 0.83 -2.31
CA PHE A 43 -7.05 -0.20 -2.83
C PHE A 43 -6.61 -0.81 -4.16
N GLY A 44 -6.86 -2.11 -4.33
CA GLY A 44 -6.57 -2.81 -5.58
C GLY A 44 -5.07 -2.88 -5.86
N LEU A 45 -4.63 -2.24 -6.94
CA LEU A 45 -3.24 -2.23 -7.41
C LEU A 45 -2.66 -0.81 -7.47
N THR A 46 -3.12 0.08 -6.59
CA THR A 46 -2.66 1.47 -6.53
C THR A 46 -1.45 1.66 -5.62
N ASN A 47 -0.93 0.59 -5.01
CA ASN A 47 0.22 0.68 -4.14
C ASN A 47 1.49 1.02 -4.94
N GLY A 48 2.29 1.94 -4.39
CA GLY A 48 3.60 2.25 -4.95
C GLY A 48 4.67 1.22 -4.58
N ALA A 49 5.90 1.51 -4.98
CA ALA A 49 7.09 0.79 -4.55
C ALA A 49 8.28 1.73 -4.53
N ASN A 50 9.23 1.46 -3.65
CA ASN A 50 10.53 2.10 -3.67
C ASN A 50 11.55 1.18 -4.31
N ASP A 51 12.49 1.76 -5.05
CA ASP A 51 13.65 1.05 -5.56
C ASP A 51 14.91 1.85 -5.22
N LYS A 52 15.69 1.33 -4.27
CA LYS A 52 17.02 1.83 -3.90
C LYS A 52 18.06 0.72 -4.03
N GLY A 53 17.99 -0.05 -5.12
CA GLY A 53 18.80 -1.25 -5.37
C GLY A 53 18.11 -2.55 -4.95
N LEU A 54 16.99 -2.45 -4.24
CA LEU A 54 16.07 -3.55 -3.98
C LEU A 54 14.65 -3.02 -4.18
N TYR A 55 13.85 -3.72 -4.99
CA TYR A 55 12.45 -3.39 -5.19
C TYR A 55 11.64 -3.73 -3.94
N ARG A 56 11.02 -2.70 -3.35
CA ARG A 56 10.25 -2.81 -2.10
C ARG A 56 8.83 -2.29 -2.29
N PRO A 57 7.83 -3.18 -2.47
CA PRO A 57 6.45 -2.75 -2.63
C PRO A 57 5.90 -2.21 -1.31
N ILE A 58 5.17 -1.09 -1.40
CA ILE A 58 4.45 -0.50 -0.26
C ILE A 58 3.23 -1.38 0.03
N THR A 59 2.89 -1.52 1.32
CA THR A 59 1.73 -2.32 1.72
C THR A 59 0.39 -1.70 1.28
N THR A 60 -0.67 -2.50 1.35
CA THR A 60 -2.04 -2.04 1.05
C THR A 60 -2.52 -1.00 2.06
N SER A 61 -2.21 -1.20 3.35
CA SER A 61 -2.54 -0.21 4.37
C SER A 61 -1.70 1.04 4.15
N TYR A 62 -2.36 2.20 4.20
CA TYR A 62 -1.69 3.49 4.20
C TYR A 62 -2.02 4.23 5.49
N ASP A 63 -2.20 3.51 6.61
CA ASP A 63 -2.46 4.07 7.95
C ASP A 63 -1.47 5.18 8.34
N TYR A 64 -0.19 4.98 7.99
CA TYR A 64 0.90 5.93 8.16
C TYR A 64 1.24 6.27 9.62
N ASP A 65 0.61 5.61 10.61
CA ASP A 65 0.59 6.04 12.00
C ASP A 65 0.19 7.54 12.10
N ALA A 66 -0.88 7.87 11.36
CA ALA A 66 -1.45 9.20 11.26
C ALA A 66 -2.32 9.57 12.48
N PRO A 67 -2.66 10.85 12.66
CA PRO A 67 -3.68 11.28 13.61
C PRO A 67 -5.00 10.51 13.48
N LEU A 68 -5.46 10.25 12.26
CA LEU A 68 -6.59 9.34 12.00
C LEU A 68 -6.08 8.01 11.44
N ASP A 69 -6.53 6.91 12.04
CA ASP A 69 -6.17 5.55 11.59
C ASP A 69 -6.68 5.26 10.17
N GLU A 70 -6.29 4.13 9.58
CA GLU A 70 -6.73 3.70 8.24
C GLU A 70 -8.26 3.69 8.08
N SER A 71 -9.02 3.46 9.15
CA SER A 71 -10.50 3.47 9.16
C SER A 71 -11.11 4.85 9.46
N GLY A 72 -10.28 5.87 9.67
CA GLY A 72 -10.70 7.25 9.96
C GLY A 72 -10.96 7.52 11.44
N HIS A 73 -10.55 6.64 12.35
CA HIS A 73 -10.77 6.86 13.78
C HIS A 73 -9.66 7.72 14.42
N PRO A 74 -10.00 8.60 15.38
CA PRO A 74 -9.00 9.37 16.11
C PRO A 74 -8.06 8.49 16.92
N THR A 75 -6.76 8.69 16.74
CA THR A 75 -5.71 8.08 17.56
C THR A 75 -5.30 8.98 18.72
N ALA A 76 -4.42 8.51 19.60
CA ALA A 76 -3.82 9.36 20.63
C ALA A 76 -3.13 10.61 20.05
N LYS A 77 -2.60 10.50 18.83
CA LYS A 77 -1.92 11.59 18.13
C LYS A 77 -2.88 12.68 17.68
N TYR A 78 -4.10 12.32 17.27
CA TYR A 78 -5.15 13.30 16.98
C TYR A 78 -5.44 14.18 18.19
N TRP A 79 -5.64 13.57 19.36
CA TRP A 79 -5.97 14.31 20.57
C TRP A 79 -4.82 15.23 21.01
N ALA A 80 -3.59 14.72 21.01
CA ALA A 80 -2.40 15.52 21.33
C ALA A 80 -2.21 16.69 20.36
N PHE A 81 -2.45 16.50 19.06
CA PHE A 81 -2.34 17.58 18.07
C PHE A 81 -3.44 18.62 18.25
N ARG A 82 -4.67 18.18 18.52
CA ARG A 82 -5.80 19.08 18.78
C ARG A 82 -5.52 19.97 19.99
N GLU A 83 -4.94 19.42 21.06
CA GLU A 83 -4.54 20.18 22.24
C GLU A 83 -3.49 21.25 21.93
N VAL A 84 -2.45 20.89 21.16
CA VAL A 84 -1.41 21.85 20.74
C VAL A 84 -2.02 22.95 19.89
N ILE A 85 -2.81 22.62 18.86
CA ILE A 85 -3.44 23.60 17.98
C ILE A 85 -4.35 24.55 18.78
N ALA A 86 -5.08 24.04 19.78
CA ALA A 86 -5.95 24.83 20.64
C ALA A 86 -5.20 25.90 21.48
N ARG A 87 -3.89 25.73 21.72
CA ARG A 87 -3.06 26.75 22.38
C ARG A 87 -2.75 27.94 21.46
N HIS A 88 -2.70 27.70 20.15
CA HIS A 88 -2.30 28.69 19.15
C HIS A 88 -3.50 29.33 18.44
N ARG A 89 -4.63 28.62 18.33
CA ARG A 89 -5.83 29.05 17.59
C ARG A 89 -7.09 28.50 18.25
N ARG A 90 -8.22 29.18 18.05
CA ARG A 90 -9.53 28.67 18.46
C ARG A 90 -9.89 27.44 17.63
N VAL A 91 -10.12 26.31 18.30
CA VAL A 91 -10.57 25.05 17.68
C VAL A 91 -12.05 24.84 18.03
N PRO A 92 -12.89 24.37 17.09
CA PRO A 92 -14.28 24.02 17.39
C PRO A 92 -14.39 22.97 18.50
N GLU A 93 -15.43 23.07 19.34
CA GLU A 93 -15.71 22.10 20.41
C GLU A 93 -16.16 20.75 19.85
N GLU A 94 -16.65 20.72 18.61
CA GLU A 94 -17.01 19.49 17.92
C GLU A 94 -15.81 18.53 17.85
N VAL A 95 -16.07 17.29 18.25
CA VAL A 95 -15.11 16.20 18.21
C VAL A 95 -15.74 14.99 17.55
N PRO A 96 -14.94 14.11 16.92
CA PRO A 96 -15.46 12.89 16.32
C PRO A 96 -16.21 12.05 17.36
N GLY A 97 -17.31 11.45 16.91
CA GLY A 97 -18.09 10.53 17.74
C GLY A 97 -17.29 9.29 18.16
N PRO A 98 -17.83 8.49 19.09
CA PRO A 98 -17.16 7.28 19.55
C PRO A 98 -16.93 6.30 18.40
N VAL A 99 -15.79 5.61 18.45
CA VAL A 99 -15.44 4.58 17.48
C VAL A 99 -16.45 3.43 17.58
N PRO A 100 -17.16 3.07 16.50
CA PRO A 100 -18.12 1.99 16.55
C PRO A 100 -17.44 0.65 16.83
N PRO A 101 -18.08 -0.27 17.57
CA PRO A 101 -17.49 -1.56 17.85
C PRO A 101 -17.27 -2.35 16.56
N ARG A 102 -16.13 -3.04 16.47
CA ARG A 102 -15.82 -3.91 15.32
C ARG A 102 -16.87 -5.02 15.23
N ARG A 103 -17.46 -5.19 14.05
CA ARG A 103 -18.40 -6.29 13.79
C ARG A 103 -17.69 -7.64 14.00
N PRO A 104 -18.37 -8.65 14.56
CA PRO A 104 -17.77 -9.96 14.78
C PRO A 104 -17.34 -10.60 13.46
N ARG A 105 -16.12 -11.15 13.44
CA ARG A 105 -15.59 -11.87 12.27
C ARG A 105 -16.41 -13.14 12.07
N ARG A 106 -16.96 -13.32 10.87
CA ARG A 106 -17.63 -14.57 10.48
C ARG A 106 -16.65 -15.42 9.67
N ARG A 107 -16.56 -16.71 9.99
CA ARG A 107 -15.81 -17.67 9.18
C ARG A 107 -16.60 -17.96 7.91
N VAL A 108 -15.97 -17.72 6.75
CA VAL A 108 -16.52 -18.07 5.44
C VAL A 108 -15.68 -19.21 4.88
N HIS A 109 -16.32 -20.35 4.61
CA HIS A 109 -15.65 -21.49 3.99
C HIS A 109 -15.56 -21.26 2.48
N LEU A 110 -14.33 -21.12 1.98
CA LEU A 110 -14.08 -21.02 0.54
C LEU A 110 -14.23 -22.40 -0.08
N LEU A 111 -15.40 -22.67 -0.67
CA LEU A 111 -15.59 -23.87 -1.48
C LEU A 111 -14.70 -23.76 -2.72
N ARG A 112 -13.80 -24.73 -2.89
CA ARG A 112 -12.92 -24.83 -4.05
C ARG A 112 -13.78 -25.02 -5.29
N ARG A 113 -14.05 -23.95 -6.05
CA ARG A 113 -14.71 -24.11 -7.34
C ARG A 113 -13.82 -24.98 -8.23
N PRO A 114 -14.35 -25.99 -8.95
CA PRO A 114 -13.54 -26.73 -9.90
C PRO A 114 -12.93 -25.74 -10.89
N ARG A 115 -11.69 -26.02 -11.31
CA ARG A 115 -11.00 -25.36 -12.41
C ARG A 115 -11.75 -25.63 -13.74
N ARG A 116 -13.05 -25.37 -13.83
CA ARG A 116 -13.57 -24.87 -15.11
C ARG A 116 -12.68 -23.69 -15.37
N ARG A 117 -11.91 -23.77 -16.45
CA ARG A 117 -11.29 -22.60 -17.06
C ARG A 117 -12.43 -21.61 -17.22
N ARG A 118 -12.71 -20.80 -16.19
CA ARG A 118 -13.11 -19.44 -16.43
C ARG A 118 -11.98 -19.04 -17.37
N ARG A 119 -12.33 -18.90 -18.64
CA ARG A 119 -11.72 -17.87 -19.43
C ARG A 119 -11.90 -16.64 -18.53
N CYS A 120 -10.96 -16.42 -17.60
CA CYS A 120 -10.44 -15.09 -17.40
C CYS A 120 -10.38 -14.59 -18.82
N ARG A 121 -11.13 -13.53 -19.12
CA ARG A 121 -11.07 -12.88 -20.42
C ARG A 121 -9.65 -12.30 -20.49
N LEU A 122 -8.68 -13.20 -20.62
CA LEU A 122 -7.30 -12.93 -20.89
C LEU A 122 -7.41 -12.34 -22.27
N ARG A 123 -7.10 -11.05 -22.34
CA ARG A 123 -6.82 -10.45 -23.63
C ARG A 123 -5.67 -11.25 -24.21
N LEU A 124 -5.96 -12.00 -25.26
CA LEU A 124 -4.94 -12.73 -25.99
C LEU A 124 -4.21 -11.69 -26.84
N GLU A 125 -2.98 -11.38 -26.44
CA GLU A 125 -2.07 -10.63 -27.30
C GLU A 125 -1.62 -11.50 -28.47
N ARG A 126 -1.17 -10.86 -29.55
CA ARG A 126 -0.55 -11.57 -30.67
C ARG A 126 0.73 -12.27 -30.20
N PRO A 127 1.07 -13.44 -30.76
CA PRO A 127 2.34 -14.09 -30.50
C PRO A 127 3.53 -13.15 -30.83
N HIS A 128 4.59 -13.28 -30.06
CA HIS A 128 5.85 -12.57 -30.27
C HIS A 128 7.02 -13.53 -30.11
N ASP A 129 8.08 -13.30 -30.88
CA ASP A 129 9.28 -14.14 -30.88
C ASP A 129 10.13 -14.01 -29.60
N ALA A 130 9.84 -13.00 -28.77
CA ALA A 130 10.51 -12.76 -27.50
C ALA A 130 9.51 -12.27 -26.43
N PRO A 131 9.77 -12.53 -25.13
CA PRO A 131 8.95 -12.00 -24.05
C PRO A 131 9.01 -10.46 -24.06
N ARG A 132 7.86 -9.81 -24.14
CA ARG A 132 7.76 -8.35 -24.04
C ARG A 132 7.55 -7.94 -22.60
N ARG A 133 8.02 -6.75 -22.22
CA ARG A 133 7.56 -6.10 -20.99
C ARG A 133 6.05 -5.93 -21.10
N TRP A 134 5.33 -6.31 -20.05
CA TRP A 134 3.91 -6.03 -19.99
C TRP A 134 3.70 -4.52 -19.82
N THR A 135 2.99 -3.92 -20.76
CA THR A 135 2.45 -2.57 -20.64
C THR A 135 0.93 -2.68 -20.58
N PRO A 136 0.29 -2.13 -19.55
CA PRO A 136 -1.15 -2.13 -19.48
C PRO A 136 -1.75 -1.35 -20.66
N SER A 137 -2.63 -1.97 -21.45
CA SER A 137 -3.44 -1.27 -22.45
C SER A 137 -4.82 -0.98 -21.86
N GLY A 138 -5.00 0.21 -21.28
CA GLY A 138 -6.30 0.67 -20.76
C GLY A 138 -6.68 0.24 -19.34
N SER A 139 -5.82 -0.47 -18.60
CA SER A 139 -5.95 -0.70 -17.15
C SER A 139 -4.71 -0.16 -16.42
N THR A 140 -4.79 0.17 -15.13
CA THR A 140 -3.64 0.75 -14.38
C THR A 140 -2.76 -0.29 -13.69
N GLY A 141 -3.15 -1.57 -13.68
CA GLY A 141 -2.42 -2.66 -13.03
C GLY A 141 -2.99 -4.03 -13.41
N GLY A 142 -2.25 -5.11 -13.11
CA GLY A 142 -2.71 -6.47 -13.36
C GLY A 142 -1.62 -7.54 -13.33
N MET A 143 -1.98 -8.72 -13.83
CA MET A 143 -1.06 -9.84 -14.04
C MET A 143 -1.01 -10.18 -15.54
N ALA A 144 0.17 -10.54 -16.03
CA ALA A 144 0.37 -11.05 -17.38
C ALA A 144 0.82 -12.52 -17.32
N TRP A 145 0.34 -13.33 -18.25
CA TRP A 145 0.75 -14.73 -18.37
C TRP A 145 1.49 -14.95 -19.69
N TYR A 146 2.75 -15.34 -19.60
CA TYR A 146 3.58 -15.73 -20.75
C TYR A 146 3.56 -17.24 -20.94
N ARG A 147 3.47 -17.67 -22.20
CA ARG A 147 3.54 -19.08 -22.59
C ARG A 147 4.39 -19.20 -23.85
N CYS A 148 5.34 -20.12 -23.86
CA CYS A 148 6.07 -20.56 -25.03
C CYS A 148 6.00 -22.09 -25.18
N ALA A 149 6.23 -22.58 -26.39
CA ALA A 149 6.54 -24.00 -26.61
C ALA A 149 8.05 -24.17 -26.45
N CYS A 150 8.48 -25.17 -25.68
CA CYS A 150 9.88 -25.55 -25.64
C CYS A 150 10.17 -26.45 -26.85
N PRO A 151 11.24 -26.20 -27.64
CA PRO A 151 11.67 -27.14 -28.66
C PRO A 151 11.96 -28.52 -28.05
N PRO A 152 11.78 -29.62 -28.79
CA PRO A 152 12.21 -30.93 -28.31
C PRO A 152 13.73 -30.92 -28.06
N PRO A 153 14.23 -31.64 -27.04
CA PRO A 153 15.66 -31.64 -26.68
C PRO A 153 16.60 -32.06 -27.82
N SER A 154 16.10 -32.78 -28.83
CA SER A 154 16.84 -33.14 -30.05
C SER A 154 17.20 -31.96 -30.97
N SER A 155 16.65 -30.77 -30.72
CA SER A 155 16.86 -29.56 -31.52
C SER A 155 17.78 -28.52 -30.85
N LEU A 156 18.31 -28.82 -29.66
CA LEU A 156 19.29 -27.96 -28.99
C LEU A 156 20.69 -28.20 -29.58
N PRO A 157 21.51 -27.15 -29.78
CA PRO A 157 22.90 -27.30 -30.22
C PRO A 157 23.68 -28.13 -29.19
N ARG A 158 24.47 -29.11 -29.67
CA ARG A 158 25.33 -29.91 -28.80
C ARG A 158 26.43 -29.02 -28.23
N PRO A 159 26.79 -29.16 -26.93
CA PRO A 159 27.92 -28.45 -26.38
C PRO A 159 29.20 -28.81 -27.17
N PRO A 160 30.16 -27.87 -27.31
CA PRO A 160 31.44 -28.18 -27.93
C PRO A 160 32.15 -29.30 -27.17
N PRO A 161 32.95 -30.14 -27.84
CA PRO A 161 33.74 -31.16 -27.16
C PRO A 161 34.70 -30.51 -26.15
N PRO A 162 35.01 -31.19 -25.03
CA PRO A 162 36.02 -30.72 -24.08
C PRO A 162 37.39 -30.58 -24.78
N PRO A 163 38.27 -29.70 -24.27
CA PRO A 163 39.62 -29.52 -24.81
C PRO A 163 40.47 -30.79 -24.71
#